data_AF-A0A9R1UC77-F1
#
_entry.id   AF-A0A9R1UC77-F1
#
_cell.length_a   1.000
_cell.length_b   1.000
_cell.length_c   1.000
_cell.angle_alpha   90.00
_cell.angle_beta   90.00
_cell.angle_gamma   90.00
#
_symmetry.space_group_name_H-M   'P 1'
#
loop_
_entity.id
_entity.type
_entity.pdbx_description
1 polymer ?
#
loop_
_entity_poly.entity_id
_entity_poly.type
_entity_poly.pdbx_seq_one_letter_code
_entity_poly.pdbx_strand_id
1 'polypeptide(L)'
;MAHSIPSSQPNMIMECNGPFHHTKQTLNFTCFCISCMNLWLSIPEDKKSSFTRLDPLWYTLYSSDSNKEKVLNWIKKKDIFSRKYVVFPIVQW
;
A
#
# COMPACT_ATOMS: atom_id res chain seq x y z
N MET A 1 -35.99 4.99 23.64
CA MET A 1 -35.27 3.71 23.57
C MET A 1 -34.34 3.79 22.37
N ALA A 2 -33.06 4.04 22.60
CA ALA A 2 -32.08 4.20 21.53
C ALA A 2 -31.78 2.81 20.95
N HIS A 3 -32.16 2.58 19.70
CA HIS A 3 -31.78 1.35 19.00
C HIS A 3 -30.43 1.59 18.34
N SER A 4 -29.45 0.87 18.85
CA SER A 4 -28.06 0.83 18.41
C SER A 4 -27.96 0.53 16.91
N ILE A 5 -27.18 1.34 16.20
CA ILE A 5 -26.72 1.03 14.84
C ILE A 5 -25.68 -0.09 14.95
N PRO A 6 -25.84 -1.23 14.28
CA PRO A 6 -24.81 -2.25 14.29
C PRO A 6 -23.59 -1.75 13.50
N SER A 7 -22.47 -1.54 14.20
CA SER A 7 -21.16 -1.31 13.60
C SER A 7 -20.64 -2.63 13.02
N SER A 8 -20.88 -2.82 11.74
CA SER A 8 -20.22 -3.88 10.97
C SER A 8 -19.89 -3.32 9.60
N GLN A 9 -18.79 -2.57 9.51
CA GLN A 9 -18.19 -2.33 8.21
C GLN A 9 -17.67 -3.67 7.68
N PRO A 10 -18.03 -4.09 6.46
CA PRO A 10 -17.43 -5.27 5.86
C PRO A 10 -15.95 -4.97 5.61
N ASN A 11 -15.07 -5.89 6.00
CA ASN A 11 -13.67 -5.88 5.59
C ASN A 11 -13.64 -5.89 4.05
N MET A 12 -13.44 -4.72 3.43
CA MET A 12 -13.25 -4.60 1.98
C MET A 12 -11.87 -5.13 1.63
N ILE A 13 -11.73 -6.45 1.58
CA ILE A 13 -10.59 -7.10 0.92
C ILE A 13 -10.85 -6.94 -0.58
N MET A 14 -9.99 -6.21 -1.28
CA MET A 14 -10.04 -6.19 -2.75
C MET A 14 -9.45 -7.50 -3.28
N GLU A 15 -10.19 -8.20 -4.12
CA GLU A 15 -9.74 -9.44 -4.76
C GLU A 15 -8.99 -9.15 -6.07
N CYS A 16 -7.89 -9.86 -6.28
CA CYS A 16 -7.10 -9.81 -7.50
C CYS A 16 -7.70 -10.75 -8.54
N ASN A 17 -8.57 -10.24 -9.43
CA ASN A 17 -9.20 -11.05 -10.49
C ASN A 17 -8.36 -11.15 -11.78
N GLY A 18 -7.04 -10.91 -11.71
CA GLY A 18 -6.15 -11.02 -12.87
C GLY A 18 -5.92 -12.47 -13.28
N PRO A 19 -5.66 -12.77 -14.57
CA PRO A 19 -5.45 -14.14 -15.02
C PRO A 19 -4.18 -14.70 -14.37
N PHE A 20 -4.36 -15.60 -13.41
CA PHE A 20 -3.31 -16.46 -12.88
C PHE A 20 -2.93 -17.46 -13.97
N HIS A 21 -2.04 -17.07 -14.89
CA HIS A 21 -1.53 -17.99 -15.91
C HIS A 21 -0.49 -18.93 -15.31
N HIS A 22 -0.71 -20.23 -15.52
CA HIS A 22 0.00 -21.36 -14.91
C HIS A 22 1.46 -21.57 -15.36
N THR A 23 2.10 -20.61 -16.02
CA THR A 23 3.47 -20.75 -16.52
C THR A 23 4.26 -19.46 -16.31
N LYS A 24 5.23 -19.52 -15.40
CA LYS A 24 6.05 -18.43 -14.82
C LYS A 24 5.26 -17.48 -13.91
N GLN A 25 5.40 -17.70 -12.60
CA GLN A 25 4.72 -16.99 -11.52
C GLN A 25 5.26 -15.55 -11.35
N THR A 26 5.03 -14.68 -12.34
CA THR A 26 5.31 -13.25 -12.17
C THR A 26 4.08 -12.63 -11.50
N LEU A 27 4.23 -12.17 -10.26
CA LEU A 27 3.16 -11.46 -9.56
C LEU A 27 2.81 -10.20 -10.37
N ASN A 28 1.60 -10.11 -10.93
CA ASN A 28 1.22 -8.91 -11.67
C ASN A 28 1.33 -7.67 -10.74
N PHE A 29 1.89 -6.56 -11.24
CA PHE A 29 2.03 -5.31 -10.49
C PHE A 29 0.70 -4.88 -9.84
N THR A 30 -0.41 -5.06 -10.55
CA THR A 30 -1.77 -4.81 -10.03
C THR A 30 -2.08 -5.69 -8.83
N CYS A 31 -1.77 -6.99 -8.91
CA CYS A 31 -1.99 -7.93 -7.81
C CYS A 31 -1.15 -7.55 -6.59
N PHE A 32 0.12 -7.19 -6.80
CA PHE A 32 0.99 -6.69 -5.74
C PHE A 32 0.44 -5.43 -5.06
N CYS A 33 -0.05 -4.46 -5.86
CA CYS A 33 -0.65 -3.23 -5.33
C CYS A 33 -1.89 -3.52 -4.48
N ILE A 34 -2.77 -4.41 -4.95
CA ILE A 34 -3.96 -4.83 -4.19
C ILE A 34 -3.55 -5.52 -2.90
N SER A 35 -2.58 -6.44 -2.93
CA SER A 35 -2.05 -7.08 -1.71
C SER A 35 -1.49 -6.07 -0.72
N CYS A 36 -0.72 -5.08 -1.18
CA CYS A 36 -0.20 -4.01 -0.34
C CYS A 36 -1.32 -3.15 0.27
N MET A 37 -2.41 -2.92 -0.47
CA MET A 37 -3.58 -2.21 0.05
C MET A 37 -4.33 -3.05 1.07
N ASN A 38 -4.56 -4.33 0.82
CA ASN A 38 -5.21 -5.23 1.78
C ASN A 38 -4.41 -5.33 3.08
N LEU A 39 -3.07 -5.39 3.00
CA LEU A 39 -2.20 -5.32 4.17
C LEU A 39 -2.44 -4.03 4.96
N TRP A 40 -2.47 -2.88 4.27
CA TRP A 40 -2.76 -1.59 4.93
C TRP A 40 -4.15 -1.54 5.58
N LEU A 41 -5.16 -2.08 4.92
CA LEU A 41 -6.54 -2.13 5.44
C LEU A 41 -6.67 -3.07 6.64
N SER A 42 -5.85 -4.13 6.71
CA SER A 42 -5.84 -5.07 7.84
C SER A 42 -5.24 -4.48 9.13
N ILE A 43 -4.51 -3.36 9.04
CA ILE A 43 -3.95 -2.70 10.22
C ILE A 43 -5.10 -2.05 11.03
N PRO A 44 -5.20 -2.32 12.34
CA PRO A 44 -6.20 -1.66 13.19
C PRO A 44 -6.06 -0.13 13.18
N GLU A 45 -7.18 0.60 13.19
CA GLU A 45 -7.19 2.05 13.06
C GLU A 45 -6.42 2.75 14.19
N ASP A 46 -6.52 2.22 15.42
CA ASP A 46 -5.77 2.69 16.59
C ASP A 46 -4.24 2.60 16.39
N LYS A 47 -3.80 1.65 15.57
CA LYS A 47 -2.37 1.44 15.26
C LYS A 47 -1.92 2.22 14.03
N LYS A 48 -2.82 2.54 13.08
CA LYS A 48 -2.46 3.20 11.80
C LYS A 48 -1.71 4.53 11.99
N SER A 49 -1.94 5.26 13.07
CA SER A 49 -1.24 6.51 13.39
C SER A 49 0.30 6.37 13.47
N SER A 50 0.76 5.18 13.88
CA SER A 50 2.19 4.83 14.01
C SER A 50 2.80 4.30 12.71
N PHE A 51 1.97 3.99 11.71
CA PHE A 51 2.39 3.44 10.42
C PHE A 51 2.27 4.49 9.32
N THR A 52 3.06 4.33 8.29
CA THR A 52 2.84 4.96 6.99
C THR A 52 3.22 3.99 5.89
N ARG A 53 2.56 4.13 4.75
CA ARG A 53 2.82 3.30 3.57
C ARG A 53 3.21 4.18 2.40
N LEU A 54 4.29 3.81 1.73
CA LEU A 54 4.71 4.38 0.45
C LEU A 54 4.00 3.69 -0.70
N ASP A 55 3.78 4.43 -1.78
CA ASP A 55 3.17 3.87 -2.99
C ASP A 55 4.17 2.91 -3.68
N PRO A 56 3.75 1.71 -4.09
CA PRO A 56 4.60 0.77 -4.83
C PRO A 56 5.29 1.36 -6.06
N LEU A 57 4.70 2.37 -6.71
CA LEU A 57 5.28 3.03 -7.88
C LEU A 57 6.48 3.93 -7.53
N TRP A 58 6.60 4.38 -6.28
CA TRP A 58 7.63 5.35 -5.91
C TRP A 58 9.04 4.79 -6.07
N TYR A 59 9.26 3.50 -5.81
CA TYR A 59 10.56 2.88 -6.05
C TYR A 59 10.91 2.88 -7.55
N THR A 60 9.99 2.41 -8.40
CA THR A 60 10.19 2.37 -9.85
C THR A 60 10.47 3.76 -10.43
N LEU A 61 9.75 4.78 -9.96
CA LEU A 61 9.99 6.17 -10.33
C LEU A 61 11.33 6.68 -9.80
N TYR A 62 11.67 6.38 -8.54
CA TYR A 62 12.94 6.79 -7.93
C TYR A 62 14.15 6.22 -8.66
N SER A 63 14.05 4.96 -9.11
CA SER A 63 15.08 4.27 -9.87
C SER A 63 15.29 4.84 -11.28
N SER A 64 14.37 5.69 -11.77
CA SER A 64 14.60 6.51 -12.95
C SER A 64 15.21 7.86 -12.57
N ASP A 65 16.36 8.21 -13.15
CA ASP A 65 17.07 9.45 -12.81
C ASP A 65 16.21 10.70 -13.03
N SER A 66 15.31 10.68 -14.02
CA SER A 66 14.43 11.81 -14.35
C SER A 66 13.36 12.10 -13.29
N ASN A 67 12.99 11.13 -12.45
CA ASN A 67 11.95 11.31 -11.43
C ASN A 67 12.48 11.26 -9.99
N LYS A 68 13.77 10.99 -9.81
CA LYS A 68 14.40 10.83 -8.48
C LYS A 68 14.11 11.99 -7.54
N GLU A 69 14.36 13.23 -7.97
CA GLU A 69 14.12 14.43 -7.15
C GLU A 69 12.64 14.61 -6.80
N LYS A 70 11.75 14.35 -7.76
CA LYS A 70 10.30 14.43 -7.58
C LYS A 70 9.82 13.46 -6.50
N VAL A 71 10.30 12.21 -6.55
CA VAL A 71 9.97 11.18 -5.55
C VAL A 71 10.51 11.56 -4.18
N LEU A 72 11.76 12.04 -4.08
CA LEU A 72 12.33 12.51 -2.81
C LEU A 72 11.52 13.65 -2.19
N ASN A 73 11.02 14.58 -3.01
CA ASN A 73 10.14 15.65 -2.55
C ASN A 73 8.79 15.14 -2.06
N TRP A 74 8.21 14.11 -2.69
CA TRP A 74 6.99 13.46 -2.17
C TRP A 74 7.23 12.74 -0.85
N ILE A 75 8.36 12.03 -0.70
CA ILE A 75 8.76 11.37 0.54
C ILE A 75 8.89 12.38 1.69
N LYS A 76 9.57 13.51 1.45
CA LYS A 76 9.70 14.59 2.43
C LYS A 76 8.33 15.15 2.84
N LYS A 77 7.46 15.44 1.86
CA LYS A 77 6.10 15.97 2.12
C LYS A 77 5.21 14.99 2.90
N LYS A 78 5.44 13.69 2.74
CA LYS A 78 4.69 12.64 3.44
C LYS A 78 5.15 12.44 4.89
N ASP A 79 6.24 13.09 5.29
CA ASP A 79 6.80 13.07 6.64
C ASP A 79 6.92 11.63 7.20
N ILE A 80 7.52 10.75 6.40
CA ILE A 80 7.58 9.33 6.76
C ILE A 80 8.49 9.04 7.97
N PHE A 81 9.43 9.93 8.27
CA PHE A 81 10.41 9.75 9.35
C PHE A 81 9.82 10.08 10.73
N SER A 82 8.67 10.75 10.81
CA SER A 82 7.95 10.94 12.07
C SER A 82 7.14 9.70 12.50
N ARG A 83 7.06 8.69 11.63
CA ARG A 83 6.26 7.46 11.85
C ARG A 83 7.16 6.36 12.39
N LYS A 84 6.63 5.58 13.33
CA LYS A 84 7.37 4.47 13.94
C LYS A 84 7.64 3.33 12.96
N TYR A 85 6.71 3.10 12.02
CA TYR A 85 6.80 2.05 11.03
C TYR A 85 6.54 2.59 9.64
N VAL A 86 7.45 2.32 8.70
CA VAL A 86 7.32 2.70 7.29
C VAL A 86 7.25 1.44 6.45
N VAL A 87 6.13 1.22 5.77
CA VAL A 87 5.97 0.14 4.79
C VAL A 87 6.41 0.69 3.43
N PHE A 88 7.54 0.20 2.92
CA PHE A 88 8.07 0.57 1.61
C PHE A 88 8.04 -0.62 0.65
N PRO A 89 7.08 -0.68 -0.29
CA PRO A 89 7.02 -1.74 -1.28
C PRO A 89 8.11 -1.50 -2.34
N ILE A 90 9.00 -2.48 -2.51
CA ILE A 90 10.05 -2.46 -3.54
C ILE A 90 9.69 -3.50 -4.59
N VAL A 91 9.54 -3.07 -5.84
CA VAL A 91 9.30 -3.95 -6.98
C VAL A 91 10.41 -3.73 -8.01
N GLN A 92 11.16 -4.79 -8.29
CA GLN A 92 12.17 -4.84 -9.34
C GLN A 92 12.06 -6.20 -10.04
N TRP A 93 11.84 -6.19 -11.35
CA TRP A 93 11.70 -7.39 -12.17
C TRP A 93 13.04 -7.84 -12.74
#